data_AF-A0A3A9UDF9-F1
#
_entry.id   AF-A0A3A9UDF9-F1
#
_cell.length_a   1.000
_cell.length_b   1.000
_cell.length_c   1.000
_cell.angle_alpha   90.00
_cell.angle_beta   90.00
_cell.angle_gamma   90.00
#
_symmetry.space_group_name_H-M   'P 1'
#
loop_
_entity.id
_entity.type
_entity.pdbx_description
1 polymer ?
#
loop_
_entity_poly.entity_id
_entity_poly.type
_entity_poly.pdbx_seq_one_letter_code
_entity_poly.pdbx_strand_id
1 'polypeptide(L)'
;MNKNVDVALRSIAAILGGYAVSALISFYFAFIFFHTLNQQEGVAILSGSMASYFVFFAVFIASFAIKHTVKWCAFLIAFSATLVLALPLVSPLSNPL
;
A
#
# COMPACT_ATOMS: atom_id res chain seq x y z
N MET A 1 -12.86 -22.62 -10.08
CA MET A 1 -11.51 -22.21 -10.53
C MET A 1 -10.56 -23.36 -10.26
N ASN A 2 -9.62 -23.65 -11.17
CA ASN A 2 -8.61 -24.68 -10.91
C ASN A 2 -7.83 -24.31 -9.64
N LYS A 3 -7.60 -25.26 -8.73
CA LYS A 3 -6.93 -25.04 -7.44
C LYS A 3 -5.55 -24.39 -7.62
N ASN A 4 -4.83 -24.77 -8.67
CA ASN A 4 -3.51 -24.19 -8.99
C ASN A 4 -3.63 -22.72 -9.43
N VAL A 5 -4.70 -22.37 -10.15
CA VAL A 5 -4.98 -20.99 -10.58
C VAL A 5 -5.37 -20.13 -9.38
N ASP A 6 -6.15 -20.65 -8.43
CA ASP A 6 -6.49 -19.93 -7.21
C ASP A 6 -5.26 -19.63 -6.34
N VAL A 7 -4.38 -20.62 -6.15
CA VAL A 7 -3.13 -20.41 -5.42
C VAL A 7 -2.22 -19.40 -6.12
N ALA A 8 -2.07 -19.49 -7.45
CA ALA A 8 -1.29 -18.53 -8.22
C ALA A 8 -1.85 -17.10 -8.08
N LEU A 9 -3.18 -16.93 -8.18
CA LEU A 9 -3.83 -15.63 -8.06
C LEU A 9 -3.65 -15.03 -6.66
N ARG A 10 -3.72 -15.86 -5.60
CA ARG A 10 -3.44 -15.43 -4.21
C ARG A 10 -2.01 -14.97 -4.05
N SER A 11 -1.05 -15.72 -4.58
CA SER A 11 0.37 -15.34 -4.53
C SER A 11 0.64 -14.03 -5.28
N ILE A 12 0.03 -13.86 -6.46
CA ILE A 12 0.13 -12.62 -7.23
C ILE A 12 -0.47 -11.44 -6.44
N ALA A 13 -1.66 -11.61 -5.87
CA ALA A 13 -2.30 -10.59 -5.05
C ALA A 13 -1.47 -10.23 -3.81
N ALA A 14 -0.89 -11.23 -3.14
CA ALA A 14 -0.09 -11.06 -1.94
C ALA A 14 1.22 -10.32 -2.23
N ILE A 15 1.92 -10.71 -3.31
CA ILE A 15 3.20 -10.12 -3.68
C ILE A 15 2.98 -8.79 -4.39
N LEU A 16 2.41 -8.81 -5.60
CA LEU A 16 2.28 -7.59 -6.41
C LEU A 16 1.32 -6.58 -5.78
N GLY A 17 0.15 -7.05 -5.33
CA GLY A 17 -0.82 -6.19 -4.67
C GLY A 17 -0.31 -5.65 -3.33
N GLY A 18 0.33 -6.50 -2.53
CA GLY A 18 0.97 -6.09 -1.28
C GLY A 18 2.04 -5.01 -1.48
N TYR A 19 2.96 -5.22 -2.42
CA TYR A 19 4.01 -4.23 -2.71
C TYR A 19 3.43 -2.93 -3.28
N ALA A 20 2.49 -3.01 -4.23
CA ALA A 20 1.88 -1.83 -4.83
C ALA A 20 1.16 -0.97 -3.76
N VAL A 21 0.32 -1.60 -2.93
CA VAL A 21 -0.42 -0.89 -1.88
C VAL A 21 0.53 -0.33 -0.82
N SER A 22 1.53 -1.10 -0.40
CA SER A 22 2.52 -0.65 0.59
C SER A 22 3.33 0.54 0.10
N ALA A 23 3.85 0.49 -1.13
CA ALA A 23 4.62 1.58 -1.71
C ALA A 23 3.78 2.85 -1.87
N LEU A 24 2.50 2.73 -2.23
CA LEU A 24 1.63 3.90 -2.31
C LEU A 24 1.37 4.46 -0.91
N ILE A 25 1.04 3.63 0.06
CA ILE A 25 0.75 4.04 1.44
C ILE A 25 1.95 4.67 2.14
N SER A 26 3.19 4.30 1.81
CA SER A 26 4.36 4.96 2.41
C SER A 26 4.40 6.46 2.14
N PHE A 27 3.92 6.93 0.98
CA PHE A 27 3.81 8.37 0.70
C PHE A 27 2.78 9.04 1.60
N TYR A 28 1.62 8.41 1.80
CA TYR A 28 0.57 8.93 2.68
C TYR A 28 1.03 8.97 4.14
N PHE A 29 1.70 7.93 4.63
CA PHE A 29 2.24 7.93 5.99
C PHE A 29 3.36 8.96 6.17
N ALA A 30 4.27 9.09 5.20
CA ALA A 30 5.30 10.13 5.26
C ALA A 30 4.68 11.53 5.34
N PHE A 31 3.64 11.80 4.55
CA PHE A 31 2.90 13.06 4.59
C PHE A 31 2.21 13.30 5.93
N ILE A 32 1.51 12.28 6.47
CA ILE A 32 0.87 12.37 7.78
C ILE A 32 1.91 12.63 8.88
N PHE A 33 3.05 11.95 8.86
CA PHE A 33 4.10 12.16 9.85
C PHE A 33 4.76 13.53 9.73
N PHE A 34 4.95 14.03 8.50
CA PHE A 34 5.52 15.34 8.27
C PHE A 34 4.56 16.48 8.66
N HIS A 35 3.32 16.47 8.16
CA HIS A 35 2.37 17.57 8.39
C HIS A 35 1.58 17.47 9.68
N THR A 36 1.20 16.27 10.12
CA THR A 36 0.34 16.10 11.31
C THR A 36 1.17 15.93 12.57
N LEU A 37 2.29 15.20 12.50
CA LEU A 37 3.15 14.95 13.65
C LEU A 37 4.38 15.87 13.71
N ASN A 38 4.51 16.83 12.78
CA ASN A 38 5.62 17.78 12.68
C ASN A 38 7.01 17.12 12.76
N GLN A 39 7.14 15.92 12.20
CA GLN A 39 8.44 15.23 12.12
C GLN A 39 9.33 15.90 11.08
N GLN A 40 10.65 15.81 11.27
CA GLN A 40 11.60 16.20 10.24
C GLN A 40 11.42 15.32 9.00
N GLU A 41 11.57 15.89 7.80
CA GLU A 41 11.30 15.22 6.52
C GLU A 41 11.93 13.82 6.41
N GLY A 42 13.23 13.69 6.67
CA GLY A 42 13.91 12.40 6.60
C GLY A 42 13.38 11.36 7.60
N VAL A 43 12.99 11.79 8.80
CA VAL A 43 12.39 10.92 9.82
C VAL A 43 10.98 10.52 9.40
N ALA A 44 10.19 11.46 8.88
CA ALA A 44 8.84 11.18 8.40
C ALA A 44 8.84 10.17 7.24
N ILE A 45 9.76 10.31 6.27
CA ILE A 45 9.90 9.37 5.15
C ILE A 45 10.31 7.99 5.64
N LEU A 46 11.31 7.91 6.53
CA LEU A 46 11.77 6.64 7.10
C LEU A 46 10.65 5.95 7.89
N SER A 47 10.02 6.66 8.83
CA SER A 47 8.92 6.14 9.64
C SER A 47 7.73 5.74 8.78
N GLY A 48 7.37 6.53 7.76
CA GLY A 48 6.27 6.23 6.84
C GLY A 48 6.53 4.97 6.01
N SER A 49 7.77 4.80 5.55
CA SER A 49 8.23 3.60 4.84
C SER A 49 8.25 2.37 5.76
N MET A 50 8.67 2.52 7.02
CA MET A 50 8.63 1.43 7.99
C MET A 50 7.19 1.06 8.35
N ALA A 51 6.30 2.05 8.46
CA ALA A 51 4.90 1.84 8.78
C ALA A 51 4.13 1.15 7.64
N SER A 52 4.50 1.37 6.37
CA SER A 52 3.83 0.73 5.24
C SER A 52 4.03 -0.80 5.21
N TYR A 53 5.10 -1.32 5.83
CA TYR A 53 5.27 -2.77 5.98
C TYR A 53 4.14 -3.44 6.77
N PHE A 54 3.54 -2.76 7.76
CA PHE A 54 2.37 -3.31 8.44
C PHE A 54 1.21 -3.52 7.46
N VAL A 55 1.04 -2.61 6.50
CA VAL A 55 0.02 -2.74 5.46
C VAL A 55 0.40 -3.82 4.45
N PHE A 56 1.68 -3.93 4.08
CA PHE A 56 2.16 -5.04 3.27
C PHE A 56 1.79 -6.40 3.89
N PHE A 57 2.13 -6.62 5.17
CA PHE A 57 1.83 -7.87 5.86
C PHE A 57 0.32 -8.11 5.99
N ALA A 58 -0.47 -7.06 6.26
CA ALA A 58 -1.92 -7.17 6.31
C ALA A 58 -2.50 -7.62 4.95
N VAL A 59 -2.07 -7.00 3.85
CA VAL A 59 -2.51 -7.38 2.48
C VAL A 59 -2.04 -8.79 2.13
N PHE A 60 -0.81 -9.14 2.50
CA PHE A 60 -0.25 -10.48 2.27
C PHE A 60 -1.10 -11.54 2.98
N ILE A 61 -1.37 -11.39 4.28
CA ILE A 61 -2.17 -12.33 5.06
C ILE A 61 -3.61 -12.38 4.53
N ALA A 62 -4.22 -11.22 4.25
CA ALA A 62 -5.58 -11.14 3.71
C ALA A 62 -5.71 -11.88 2.36
N SER A 63 -4.67 -11.84 1.52
CA SER A 63 -4.64 -12.53 0.24
C SER A 63 -4.75 -14.05 0.37
N PHE A 64 -4.33 -14.63 1.50
CA PHE A 64 -4.50 -16.06 1.79
C PHE A 64 -5.74 -16.37 2.62
N ALA A 65 -6.24 -15.43 3.42
CA ALA A 65 -7.41 -15.61 4.27
C ALA A 65 -8.74 -15.47 3.50
N ILE A 66 -8.80 -14.64 2.46
CA ILE A 66 -10.04 -14.33 1.76
C ILE A 66 -10.47 -15.48 0.85
N LYS A 67 -11.76 -15.86 0.95
CA LYS A 67 -12.35 -16.99 0.20
C LYS A 67 -12.53 -16.70 -1.30
N HIS A 68 -12.72 -15.42 -1.67
CA HIS A 68 -12.99 -15.00 -3.05
C HIS A 68 -11.82 -14.21 -3.65
N THR A 69 -10.80 -14.94 -4.13
CA THR A 69 -9.55 -14.35 -4.63
C THR A 69 -9.74 -13.37 -5.78
N VAL A 70 -10.63 -13.65 -6.74
CA VAL A 70 -10.88 -12.75 -7.89
C VAL A 70 -11.43 -11.40 -7.44
N LYS A 71 -12.39 -11.41 -6.49
CA LYS A 71 -12.95 -10.17 -5.93
C LYS A 71 -11.90 -9.39 -5.15
N TRP A 72 -11.01 -10.11 -4.46
CA TRP A 72 -9.89 -9.50 -3.74
C TRP A 72 -8.89 -8.83 -4.69
N CYS A 73 -8.52 -9.49 -5.80
CA CYS A 73 -7.66 -8.88 -6.82
C CYS A 73 -8.30 -7.62 -7.42
N ALA A 74 -9.60 -7.68 -7.77
CA ALA A 74 -10.31 -6.53 -8.29
C ALA A 74 -10.34 -5.36 -7.28
N PHE A 75 -10.55 -5.67 -6.00
CA PHE A 75 -10.48 -4.69 -4.92
C PHE A 75 -9.09 -4.07 -4.81
N LEU A 76 -8.01 -4.88 -4.81
CA LEU A 76 -6.65 -4.37 -4.73
C LEU A 76 -6.30 -3.46 -5.91
N ILE A 77 -6.74 -3.79 -7.12
CA ILE A 77 -6.57 -2.95 -8.30
C ILE A 77 -7.30 -1.61 -8.12
N ALA A 78 -8.57 -1.64 -7.75
CA ALA A 78 -9.37 -0.43 -7.55
C ALA A 78 -8.83 0.44 -6.41
N PHE A 79 -8.39 -0.17 -5.31
CA PHE A 79 -7.80 0.51 -4.17
C PHE A 79 -6.46 1.16 -4.54
N SER A 80 -5.58 0.42 -5.22
CA SER A 80 -4.30 0.96 -5.71
C SER A 80 -4.52 2.09 -6.71
N ALA A 81 -5.48 1.96 -7.63
CA ALA A 81 -5.81 3.03 -8.57
C ALA A 81 -6.31 4.29 -7.84
N THR A 82 -7.12 4.12 -6.80
CA THR A 82 -7.61 5.23 -5.97
C THR A 82 -6.45 5.92 -5.25
N LEU A 83 -5.53 5.15 -4.67
CA LEU A 83 -4.31 5.68 -4.03
C LEU A 83 -3.38 6.38 -5.03
N VAL A 84 -3.33 5.96 -6.29
CA VAL A 84 -2.58 6.67 -7.34
C VAL A 84 -3.26 7.98 -7.71
N LEU A 85 -4.58 7.99 -7.87
CA LEU A 85 -5.35 9.19 -8.22
C LEU A 85 -5.33 10.25 -7.11
N ALA A 86 -5.25 9.82 -5.85
CA ALA A 86 -5.15 10.72 -4.69
C ALA A 86 -3.70 11.15 -4.39
N LEU A 87 -2.70 10.58 -5.07
CA LEU A 87 -1.28 10.89 -4.84
C LEU A 87 -0.93 12.38 -5.02
N PRO A 88 -1.52 13.13 -5.99
CA PRO A 88 -1.30 14.58 -6.10
C PRO A 88 -1.80 15.41 -4.90
N LEU A 89 -2.72 14.87 -4.09
CA LEU A 89 -3.17 15.53 -2.85
C LEU A 89 -2.09 15.45 -1.75
N VAL A 90 -1.20 14.49 -1.87
CA VAL A 90 -0.02 14.33 -1.02
C VAL A 90 1.11 15.13 -1.65
N SER A 91 1.19 16.42 -1.30
CA SER A 91 2.19 17.34 -1.85
C SER A 91 3.63 16.83 -1.61
N PRO A 92 4.59 17.11 -2.52
CA PRO A 92 5.98 16.72 -2.29
C PRO A 92 6.49 17.38 -1.00
N LEU A 93 7.15 16.58 -0.15
CA LEU A 93 7.70 17.03 1.14
C LEU A 93 8.74 18.17 1.02
N SER A 94 9.20 18.47 -0.19
CA SER A 94 10.09 19.59 -0.47
C SER A 94 9.31 20.88 -0.73
N ASN A 95 9.18 21.72 0.30
CA ASN A 95 9.14 23.16 0.07
C ASN A 95 10.61 23.64 0.13
N PRO A 96 11.25 24.02 -0.99
CA PRO A 96 12.58 24.62 -0.95
C PRO A 96 12.44 26.05 -0.43
N LEU A 97 12.60 26.22 0.89
CA LEU A 97 12.95 27.50 1.50
C LEU A 97 14.43 27.49 1.86
#